data_AF-A0A7W0J6A1-F1
#
_entry.id   AF-A0A7W0J6A1-F1
#
_cell.length_a   1.000
_cell.length_b   1.000
_cell.length_c   1.000
_cell.angle_alpha   90.00
_cell.angle_beta   90.00
_cell.angle_gamma   90.00
#
_symmetry.space_group_name_H-M   'P 1'
#
loop_
_entity.id
_entity.type
_entity.pdbx_description
1 polymer ?
#
loop_
_entity_poly.entity_id
_entity_poly.type
_entity_poly.pdbx_seq_one_letter_code
_entity_poly.pdbx_strand_id
1 'polypeptide(L)'
;MAKQKFERNKPHLNIGTMGHIDHGKTTLTAAITKYCGFLGHAEFRAYDQIDNAPEEKARGITINIAHVEYETDARHYAHVDMPGHRDYIKNMITGAAQVDGAILVVAAPDGAMPQTKEHVLLARQVEVPSIVVFLNKVDQMGDPELLELVEMELREMLTEYKFPGDATPIVRGSALKALESTSTDPNAPEYECIKELMRVVDEYIPQPVRETEKPFMMPVEDVFSIKGRGTVVTGRVDRGHIKIGDPVEIVGLQEKSKASVCTGVEMFHKLLDEGQAGDNLGLLLRGIERTDVERGMVVAKPGSITPHTKFMAQVYILKREEGGRHKPFFSG
;
A
#
# COMPACT_ATOMS: atom_id res chain seq x y z
N MET A 1 21.64 13.84 14.44
CA MET A 1 22.30 12.86 13.55
C MET A 1 22.04 13.29 12.12
N ALA A 2 23.03 13.23 11.23
CA ALA A 2 22.80 13.51 9.81
C ALA A 2 21.82 12.44 9.26
N LYS A 3 20.81 12.86 8.50
CA LYS A 3 19.90 11.92 7.83
C LYS A 3 20.72 11.09 6.83
N GLN A 4 20.50 9.78 6.81
CA GLN A 4 21.14 8.89 5.85
C GLN A 4 20.65 9.22 4.43
N LYS A 5 21.50 8.95 3.43
CA LYS A 5 21.13 9.07 2.01
C LYS A 5 20.52 7.74 1.56
N PHE A 6 19.44 7.80 0.79
CA PHE A 6 18.86 6.58 0.21
C PHE A 6 19.75 6.11 -0.95
N GLU A 7 20.12 4.83 -0.95
CA GLU A 7 20.90 4.21 -2.02
C GLU A 7 19.99 3.35 -2.90
N ARG A 8 19.83 3.75 -4.17
CA ARG A 8 18.96 3.05 -5.13
C ARG A 8 19.68 1.87 -5.79
N ASN A 9 20.01 0.86 -4.97
CA ASN A 9 20.78 -0.32 -5.40
C ASN A 9 19.90 -1.46 -5.95
N LYS A 10 18.60 -1.48 -5.60
CA LYS A 10 17.65 -2.54 -5.95
C LYS A 10 16.40 -1.95 -6.64
N PRO A 11 15.73 -2.69 -7.54
CA PRO A 11 14.41 -2.33 -8.05
C PRO A 11 13.42 -2.01 -6.93
N HIS A 12 12.67 -0.93 -7.07
CA HIS A 12 11.69 -0.50 -6.07
C HIS A 12 10.25 -0.86 -6.45
N LEU A 13 9.56 -1.57 -5.56
CA LEU A 13 8.15 -1.93 -5.67
C LEU A 13 7.35 -1.40 -4.48
N ASN A 14 6.12 -1.01 -4.77
CA ASN A 14 5.10 -0.71 -3.78
C ASN A 14 4.21 -1.92 -3.63
N ILE A 15 4.07 -2.46 -2.44
CA ILE A 15 3.14 -3.53 -2.15
C ILE A 15 2.25 -3.16 -0.97
N GLY A 16 1.18 -3.89 -0.73
CA GLY A 16 0.37 -3.64 0.46
C GLY A 16 -0.53 -4.79 0.84
N THR A 17 -0.84 -4.89 2.12
CA THR A 17 -1.73 -5.89 2.69
C THR A 17 -3.17 -5.42 2.62
N MET A 18 -4.05 -6.31 2.17
CA MET A 18 -5.49 -6.08 2.12
C MET A 18 -6.24 -7.36 2.52
N GLY A 19 -7.52 -7.23 2.86
CA GLY A 19 -8.35 -8.35 3.32
C GLY A 19 -9.24 -7.95 4.49
N HIS A 20 -10.11 -8.86 4.90
CA HIS A 20 -11.08 -8.64 5.97
C HIS A 20 -10.44 -8.23 7.30
N ILE A 21 -11.24 -7.58 8.15
CA ILE A 21 -10.87 -7.29 9.53
C ILE A 21 -10.44 -8.57 10.25
N ASP A 22 -9.50 -8.46 11.18
CA ASP A 22 -8.98 -9.58 12.00
C ASP A 22 -8.32 -10.74 11.25
N HIS A 23 -8.17 -10.69 9.92
CA HIS A 23 -7.42 -11.70 9.17
C HIS A 23 -5.90 -11.62 9.39
N GLY A 24 -5.40 -10.60 10.08
CA GLY A 24 -3.99 -10.48 10.51
C GLY A 24 -3.06 -9.74 9.55
N LYS A 25 -3.56 -8.72 8.85
CA LYS A 25 -2.78 -7.85 7.95
C LYS A 25 -1.57 -7.21 8.65
N THR A 26 -1.83 -6.44 9.70
CA THR A 26 -0.80 -5.73 10.48
C THR A 26 0.18 -6.69 11.17
N THR A 27 -0.33 -7.84 11.66
CA THR A 27 0.53 -8.91 12.20
C THR A 27 1.48 -9.46 11.15
N LEU A 28 1.00 -9.70 9.93
CA LEU A 28 1.82 -10.13 8.81
C LEU A 28 2.87 -9.06 8.44
N THR A 29 2.46 -7.80 8.35
CA THR A 29 3.36 -6.68 8.08
C THR A 29 4.49 -6.60 9.11
N ALA A 30 4.16 -6.71 10.41
CA ALA A 30 5.16 -6.77 11.47
C ALA A 30 6.07 -8.01 11.34
N ALA A 31 5.52 -9.19 11.02
CA ALA A 31 6.29 -10.42 10.83
C ALA A 31 7.29 -10.31 9.66
N ILE A 32 6.89 -9.68 8.55
CA ILE A 32 7.77 -9.41 7.40
C ILE A 32 8.93 -8.51 7.82
N THR A 33 8.66 -7.38 8.48
CA THR A 33 9.75 -6.48 8.94
C THR A 33 10.67 -7.15 9.95
N LYS A 34 10.15 -8.04 10.80
CA LYS A 34 10.97 -8.83 11.75
C LYS A 34 11.91 -9.78 11.01
N TYR A 35 11.36 -10.56 10.07
CA TYR A 35 12.12 -11.53 9.29
C TYR A 35 13.20 -10.85 8.43
N CYS A 36 12.83 -9.82 7.66
CA CYS A 36 13.79 -9.03 6.89
C CYS A 36 14.80 -8.33 7.80
N GLY A 37 14.39 -7.90 8.99
CA GLY A 37 15.28 -7.30 9.99
C GLY A 37 16.40 -8.23 10.46
N PHE A 38 16.13 -9.53 10.63
CA PHE A 38 17.17 -10.52 10.95
C PHE A 38 18.22 -10.67 9.84
N LEU A 39 17.81 -10.45 8.60
CA LEU A 39 18.70 -10.48 7.43
C LEU A 39 19.46 -9.15 7.25
N GLY A 40 19.22 -8.15 8.10
CA GLY A 40 19.79 -6.81 7.95
C GLY A 40 19.12 -5.96 6.87
N HIS A 41 17.93 -6.38 6.43
CA HIS A 41 17.18 -5.80 5.31
C HIS A 41 15.97 -4.96 5.73
N ALA A 42 15.76 -4.74 7.04
CA ALA A 42 14.70 -3.88 7.53
C ALA A 42 15.00 -3.37 8.94
N GLU A 43 14.37 -2.27 9.31
CA GLU A 43 14.15 -1.95 10.72
C GLU A 43 12.84 -2.63 11.15
N PHE A 44 12.91 -3.49 12.17
CA PHE A 44 11.71 -4.15 12.69
C PHE A 44 10.70 -3.12 13.20
N ARG A 45 9.44 -3.27 12.76
CA ARG A 45 8.29 -2.50 13.23
C ARG A 45 7.32 -3.43 13.93
N ALA A 46 7.15 -3.22 15.24
CA ALA A 46 6.20 -3.98 16.02
C ALA A 46 4.75 -3.59 15.67
N TYR A 47 3.80 -4.47 15.99
CA TYR A 47 2.37 -4.28 15.72
C TYR A 47 1.86 -2.90 16.20
N ASP A 48 2.23 -2.50 17.42
CA ASP A 48 1.80 -1.26 18.07
C ASP A 48 2.54 0.00 17.57
N GLN A 49 3.56 -0.18 16.73
CA GLN A 49 4.26 0.89 16.02
C GLN A 49 3.66 1.13 14.64
N ILE A 50 3.03 0.10 14.05
CA ILE A 50 2.28 0.19 12.80
C ILE A 50 0.89 0.78 13.12
N ASP A 51 0.13 0.14 14.01
CA ASP A 51 -1.12 0.67 14.59
C ASP A 51 -0.79 1.63 15.75
N ASN A 52 -0.25 2.81 15.42
CA ASN A 52 0.27 3.74 16.42
C ASN A 52 -0.72 4.80 16.90
N ALA A 53 -1.84 5.02 16.19
CA ALA A 53 -2.77 6.07 16.56
C ALA A 53 -3.51 5.69 17.86
N PRO A 54 -3.79 6.66 18.76
CA PRO A 54 -4.52 6.37 20.00
C PRO A 54 -5.86 5.67 19.79
N GLU A 55 -6.56 6.02 18.70
CA GLU A 55 -7.84 5.40 18.32
C GLU A 55 -7.66 3.95 17.84
N GLU A 56 -6.57 3.66 17.11
CA GLU A 56 -6.25 2.30 16.64
C GLU A 56 -5.93 1.38 17.83
N LYS A 57 -5.10 1.85 18.76
CA LYS A 57 -4.78 1.10 19.99
C LYS A 57 -5.99 0.84 20.87
N ALA A 58 -6.93 1.79 20.94
CA ALA A 58 -8.14 1.65 21.73
C ALA A 58 -9.15 0.67 21.10
N ARG A 59 -9.21 0.60 19.77
CA ARG A 59 -10.18 -0.23 19.03
C ARG A 59 -9.62 -1.56 18.55
N GLY A 60 -8.30 -1.74 18.51
CA GLY A 60 -7.63 -2.93 17.98
C GLY A 60 -7.81 -3.09 16.47
N ILE A 61 -8.01 -1.99 15.74
CA ILE A 61 -8.19 -2.00 14.28
C ILE A 61 -7.32 -0.93 13.64
N THR A 62 -6.75 -1.24 12.47
CA THR A 62 -6.06 -0.27 11.62
C THR A 62 -7.06 0.74 11.05
N ILE A 63 -6.75 2.02 11.16
CA ILE A 63 -7.59 3.14 10.71
C ILE A 63 -6.85 3.92 9.62
N ASN A 64 -5.60 4.28 9.91
CA ASN A 64 -4.72 5.01 9.03
C ASN A 64 -3.88 4.04 8.21
N ILE A 65 -3.43 4.52 7.06
CA ILE A 65 -2.46 3.78 6.25
C ILE A 65 -1.10 3.90 6.95
N ALA A 66 -0.43 2.76 7.15
CA ALA A 66 0.94 2.74 7.63
C ALA A 66 1.88 2.33 6.49
N HIS A 67 2.97 3.08 6.34
CA HIS A 67 4.02 2.79 5.38
C HIS A 67 5.24 2.22 6.10
N VAL A 68 5.65 0.99 5.75
CA VAL A 68 6.87 0.36 6.26
C VAL A 68 7.84 0.02 5.13
N GLU A 69 9.13 0.03 5.43
CA GLU A 69 10.22 -0.21 4.48
C GLU A 69 10.93 -1.50 4.85
N TYR A 70 11.19 -2.35 3.85
CA TYR A 70 12.05 -3.52 3.96
C TYR A 70 12.55 -3.92 2.57
N GLU A 71 13.55 -4.79 2.51
CA GLU A 71 14.06 -5.33 1.25
C GLU A 71 14.22 -6.85 1.32
N THR A 72 14.31 -7.45 0.13
CA THR A 72 14.86 -8.79 -0.08
C THR A 72 16.20 -8.65 -0.78
N ASP A 73 16.90 -9.76 -1.05
CA ASP A 73 18.10 -9.71 -1.90
C ASP A 73 17.80 -9.17 -3.30
N ALA A 74 16.58 -9.39 -3.82
CA ALA A 74 16.19 -9.01 -5.16
C ALA A 74 15.68 -7.57 -5.28
N ARG A 75 14.91 -7.08 -4.29
CA ARG A 75 14.09 -5.87 -4.45
C ARG A 75 13.96 -5.05 -3.16
N HIS A 76 13.68 -3.76 -3.31
CA HIS A 76 13.36 -2.84 -2.23
C HIS A 76 11.85 -2.56 -2.19
N TYR A 77 11.22 -2.70 -1.02
CA TYR A 77 9.78 -2.60 -0.85
C TYR A 77 9.36 -1.43 0.02
N ALA A 78 8.37 -0.69 -0.49
CA ALA A 78 7.49 0.12 0.35
C ALA A 78 6.20 -0.65 0.54
N HIS A 79 5.85 -0.95 1.78
CA HIS A 79 4.65 -1.70 2.12
C HIS A 79 3.61 -0.77 2.74
N VAL A 80 2.43 -0.78 2.14
CA VAL A 80 1.24 -0.05 2.56
C VAL A 80 0.29 -0.98 3.33
N ASP A 81 0.21 -0.86 4.66
CA ASP A 81 -0.74 -1.64 5.48
C ASP A 81 -2.13 -0.99 5.41
N MET A 82 -3.10 -1.66 4.78
CA MET A 82 -4.42 -1.08 4.51
C MET A 82 -5.47 -1.54 5.54
N PRO A 83 -6.39 -0.66 5.97
CA PRO A 83 -7.43 -1.02 6.91
C PRO A 83 -8.43 -2.01 6.31
N GLY A 84 -8.91 -2.97 7.11
CA GLY A 84 -9.88 -4.00 6.70
C GLY A 84 -11.32 -3.75 7.11
N HIS A 85 -11.56 -2.70 7.90
CA HIS A 85 -12.90 -2.39 8.41
C HIS A 85 -13.66 -1.51 7.40
N ARG A 86 -14.95 -1.81 7.20
CA ARG A 86 -15.80 -1.19 6.17
C ARG A 86 -15.86 0.34 6.25
N ASP A 87 -15.86 0.88 7.46
CA ASP A 87 -15.92 2.33 7.69
C ASP A 87 -14.68 3.08 7.17
N TYR A 88 -13.56 2.38 6.98
CA TYR A 88 -12.28 2.96 6.55
C TYR A 88 -11.89 2.58 5.12
N ILE A 89 -12.86 2.12 4.32
CA ILE A 89 -12.65 1.72 2.92
C ILE A 89 -12.04 2.83 2.06
N LYS A 90 -12.32 4.11 2.38
CA LYS A 90 -11.73 5.27 1.70
C LYS A 90 -10.20 5.30 1.81
N ASN A 91 -9.68 4.89 2.96
CA ASN A 91 -8.24 4.81 3.17
C ASN A 91 -7.66 3.61 2.41
N MET A 92 -8.35 2.45 2.42
CA MET A 92 -7.94 1.31 1.60
C MET A 92 -7.87 1.65 0.11
N ILE A 93 -8.87 2.36 -0.45
CA ILE A 93 -8.86 2.79 -1.87
C ILE A 93 -7.62 3.65 -2.19
N THR A 94 -7.25 4.56 -1.28
CA THR A 94 -6.08 5.42 -1.48
C THR A 94 -4.78 4.63 -1.42
N GLY A 95 -4.67 3.66 -0.50
CA GLY A 95 -3.51 2.77 -0.43
C GLY A 95 -3.41 1.84 -1.64
N ALA A 96 -4.53 1.25 -2.06
CA ALA A 96 -4.57 0.31 -3.19
C ALA A 96 -4.20 0.99 -4.52
N ALA A 97 -4.54 2.27 -4.71
CA ALA A 97 -4.10 3.03 -5.88
C ALA A 97 -2.57 3.24 -5.96
N GLN A 98 -1.83 2.94 -4.89
CA GLN A 98 -0.39 3.15 -4.80
C GLN A 98 0.42 1.86 -4.90
N VAL A 99 -0.21 0.69 -5.02
CA VAL A 99 0.54 -0.58 -5.00
C VAL A 99 0.73 -1.15 -6.41
N ASP A 100 1.92 -1.68 -6.65
CA ASP A 100 2.28 -2.44 -7.85
C ASP A 100 1.85 -3.91 -7.74
N GLY A 101 1.51 -4.35 -6.53
CA GLY A 101 0.80 -5.59 -6.26
C GLY A 101 0.36 -5.67 -4.81
N ALA A 102 -0.61 -6.54 -4.52
CA ALA A 102 -1.19 -6.64 -3.19
C ALA A 102 -1.02 -8.04 -2.58
N ILE A 103 -0.90 -8.09 -1.26
CA ILE A 103 -0.95 -9.31 -0.47
C ILE A 103 -2.37 -9.42 0.12
N LEU A 104 -3.18 -10.33 -0.40
CA LEU A 104 -4.51 -10.62 0.13
C LEU A 104 -4.38 -11.57 1.32
N VAL A 105 -4.66 -11.06 2.52
CA VAL A 105 -4.58 -11.82 3.76
C VAL A 105 -5.94 -12.41 4.09
N VAL A 106 -5.99 -13.74 4.17
CA VAL A 106 -7.21 -14.49 4.48
C VAL A 106 -6.96 -15.40 5.68
N ALA A 107 -7.77 -15.31 6.72
CA ALA A 107 -7.71 -16.28 7.81
C ALA A 107 -8.31 -17.61 7.36
N ALA A 108 -7.55 -18.70 7.48
CA ALA A 108 -7.98 -20.04 7.10
C ALA A 108 -9.32 -20.48 7.75
N PRO A 109 -9.56 -20.24 9.06
CA PRO A 109 -10.84 -20.60 9.69
C PRO A 109 -12.06 -19.87 9.13
N ASP A 110 -11.87 -18.65 8.60
CA ASP A 110 -12.96 -17.76 8.19
C ASP A 110 -13.23 -17.84 6.67
N GLY A 111 -12.17 -18.10 5.88
CA GLY A 111 -12.24 -18.11 4.42
C GLY A 111 -12.60 -16.74 3.82
N ALA A 112 -13.29 -16.77 2.68
CA ALA A 112 -13.62 -15.57 1.90
C ALA A 112 -14.79 -14.76 2.51
N MET A 113 -14.47 -13.78 3.36
CA MET A 113 -15.43 -12.87 3.98
C MET A 113 -15.88 -11.70 3.07
N PRO A 114 -16.97 -10.97 3.39
CA PRO A 114 -17.49 -9.89 2.52
C PRO A 114 -16.46 -8.81 2.17
N GLN A 115 -15.65 -8.36 3.13
CA GLN A 115 -14.60 -7.37 2.89
C GLN A 115 -13.44 -7.95 2.08
N THR A 116 -13.19 -9.27 2.12
CA THR A 116 -12.23 -9.92 1.21
C THR A 116 -12.67 -9.71 -0.24
N LYS A 117 -13.95 -9.99 -0.53
CA LYS A 117 -14.55 -9.77 -1.87
C LYS A 117 -14.52 -8.29 -2.27
N GLU A 118 -14.93 -7.42 -1.36
CA GLU A 118 -14.96 -5.96 -1.58
C GLU A 118 -13.55 -5.40 -1.87
N HIS A 119 -12.52 -5.87 -1.15
CA HIS A 119 -11.14 -5.45 -1.36
C HIS A 119 -10.59 -5.93 -2.70
N VAL A 120 -10.86 -7.17 -3.10
CA VAL A 120 -10.45 -7.69 -4.42
C VAL A 120 -11.14 -6.93 -5.55
N LEU A 121 -12.44 -6.64 -5.41
CA LEU A 121 -13.18 -5.83 -6.37
C LEU A 121 -12.57 -4.42 -6.49
N LEU A 122 -12.29 -3.77 -5.37
CA LEU A 122 -11.72 -2.42 -5.37
C LEU A 122 -10.28 -2.40 -5.89
N ALA A 123 -9.45 -3.39 -5.55
CA ALA A 123 -8.12 -3.57 -6.11
C ALA A 123 -8.18 -3.66 -7.64
N ARG A 124 -9.18 -4.35 -8.19
CA ARG A 124 -9.39 -4.39 -9.64
C ARG A 124 -9.78 -3.02 -10.22
N GLN A 125 -10.63 -2.26 -9.54
CA GLN A 125 -11.09 -0.94 -10.01
C GLN A 125 -9.99 0.12 -9.99
N VAL A 126 -9.04 0.01 -9.06
CA VAL A 126 -7.84 0.87 -9.02
C VAL A 126 -6.64 0.24 -9.76
N GLU A 127 -6.91 -0.78 -10.57
CA GLU A 127 -5.96 -1.42 -11.49
C GLU A 127 -4.71 -2.02 -10.82
N VAL A 128 -4.84 -2.56 -9.60
CA VAL A 128 -3.76 -3.34 -8.96
C VAL A 128 -3.34 -4.48 -9.90
N PRO A 129 -2.07 -4.53 -10.36
CA PRO A 129 -1.66 -5.47 -11.42
C PRO A 129 -1.70 -6.94 -11.02
N SER A 130 -1.38 -7.25 -9.76
CA SER A 130 -1.20 -8.63 -9.30
C SER A 130 -1.53 -8.77 -7.82
N ILE A 131 -2.06 -9.92 -7.44
CA ILE A 131 -2.37 -10.29 -6.06
C ILE A 131 -1.59 -11.57 -5.73
N VAL A 132 -0.97 -11.62 -4.56
CA VAL A 132 -0.49 -12.84 -3.91
C VAL A 132 -1.38 -13.08 -2.70
N VAL A 133 -1.77 -14.32 -2.43
CA VAL A 133 -2.60 -14.64 -1.26
C VAL A 133 -1.72 -15.18 -0.15
N PHE A 134 -1.93 -14.67 1.07
CA PHE A 134 -1.42 -15.27 2.29
C PHE A 134 -2.58 -15.87 3.07
N LEU A 135 -2.69 -17.20 3.06
CA LEU A 135 -3.65 -17.95 3.85
C LEU A 135 -3.09 -18.06 5.28
N ASN A 136 -3.50 -17.13 6.13
CA ASN A 136 -3.04 -16.92 7.49
C ASN A 136 -3.79 -17.81 8.49
N LYS A 137 -3.27 -17.88 9.72
CA LYS A 137 -3.87 -18.61 10.85
C LYS A 137 -4.06 -20.11 10.58
N VAL A 138 -3.23 -20.71 9.74
CA VAL A 138 -3.30 -22.16 9.48
C VAL A 138 -3.02 -23.00 10.73
N ASP A 139 -2.38 -22.40 11.73
CA ASP A 139 -2.20 -23.01 13.06
C ASP A 139 -3.53 -23.25 13.81
N GLN A 140 -4.62 -22.59 13.40
CA GLN A 140 -5.96 -22.73 13.97
C GLN A 140 -6.84 -23.70 13.17
N MET A 141 -6.37 -24.21 12.03
CA MET A 141 -7.08 -25.14 11.16
C MET A 141 -6.18 -26.32 10.81
N GLY A 142 -6.32 -27.42 11.56
CA GLY A 142 -5.49 -28.62 11.40
C GLY A 142 -5.95 -29.59 10.31
N ASP A 143 -7.11 -29.36 9.69
CA ASP A 143 -7.68 -30.22 8.65
C ASP A 143 -7.18 -29.78 7.25
N PRO A 144 -6.36 -30.60 6.58
CA PRO A 144 -5.85 -30.28 5.24
C PRO A 144 -6.96 -30.16 4.18
N GLU A 145 -8.07 -30.91 4.30
CA GLU A 145 -9.16 -30.89 3.31
C GLU A 145 -9.91 -29.55 3.37
N LEU A 146 -10.10 -29.00 4.57
CA LEU A 146 -10.70 -27.68 4.74
C LEU A 146 -9.79 -26.57 4.21
N LEU A 147 -8.47 -26.68 4.38
CA LEU A 147 -7.52 -25.73 3.81
C LEU A 147 -7.57 -25.72 2.29
N GLU A 148 -7.62 -26.91 1.66
CA GLU A 148 -7.76 -27.03 0.21
C GLU A 148 -9.09 -26.46 -0.29
N LEU A 149 -10.18 -26.70 0.43
CA LEU A 149 -11.49 -26.12 0.10
C LEU A 149 -11.44 -24.58 0.13
N VAL A 150 -10.86 -23.99 1.18
CA VAL A 150 -10.71 -22.53 1.28
C VAL A 150 -9.87 -22.00 0.13
N GLU A 151 -8.78 -22.67 -0.25
CA GLU A 151 -7.98 -22.26 -1.41
C GLU A 151 -8.77 -22.29 -2.71
N MET A 152 -9.57 -23.33 -2.94
CA MET A 152 -10.45 -23.41 -4.11
C MET A 152 -11.42 -22.23 -4.15
N GLU A 153 -12.10 -21.92 -3.04
CA GLU A 153 -13.00 -20.77 -2.94
C GLU A 153 -12.29 -19.43 -3.22
N LEU A 154 -11.06 -19.27 -2.75
CA LEU A 154 -10.24 -18.07 -3.01
C LEU A 154 -9.89 -17.94 -4.49
N ARG A 155 -9.55 -19.05 -5.17
CA ARG A 155 -9.25 -19.05 -6.61
C ARG A 155 -10.49 -18.71 -7.44
N GLU A 156 -11.64 -19.28 -7.10
CA GLU A 156 -12.91 -18.97 -7.76
C GLU A 156 -13.28 -17.49 -7.61
N MET A 157 -13.18 -16.94 -6.40
CA MET A 157 -13.41 -15.51 -6.14
C MET A 157 -12.46 -14.62 -6.94
N LEU A 158 -11.15 -14.92 -6.97
CA LEU A 158 -10.18 -14.14 -7.75
C LEU A 158 -10.55 -14.15 -9.24
N THR A 159 -10.96 -15.31 -9.76
CA THR A 159 -11.40 -15.48 -11.15
C THR A 159 -12.68 -14.68 -11.46
N GLU A 160 -13.64 -14.69 -10.54
CA GLU A 160 -14.87 -13.88 -10.63
C GLU A 160 -14.53 -12.39 -10.83
N TYR A 161 -13.59 -11.87 -10.03
CA TYR A 161 -13.13 -10.49 -10.07
C TYR A 161 -11.99 -10.20 -11.08
N LYS A 162 -11.79 -11.09 -12.06
CA LYS A 162 -10.86 -10.90 -13.19
C LYS A 162 -9.37 -10.88 -12.83
N PHE A 163 -9.01 -11.51 -11.71
CA PHE A 163 -7.63 -11.93 -11.42
C PHE A 163 -7.41 -13.38 -11.87
N PRO A 164 -6.17 -13.79 -12.18
CA PRO A 164 -5.88 -15.15 -12.62
C PRO A 164 -5.88 -16.11 -11.42
N GLY A 165 -7.06 -16.51 -10.93
CA GLY A 165 -7.23 -17.32 -9.72
C GLY A 165 -6.40 -18.61 -9.73
N ASP A 166 -6.40 -19.37 -10.83
CA ASP A 166 -5.63 -20.62 -10.95
C ASP A 166 -4.11 -20.42 -10.89
N ALA A 167 -3.60 -19.31 -11.42
CA ALA A 167 -2.17 -19.00 -11.43
C ALA A 167 -1.71 -18.21 -10.20
N THR A 168 -2.65 -17.68 -9.40
CA THR A 168 -2.33 -16.84 -8.26
C THR A 168 -1.69 -17.68 -7.15
N PRO A 169 -0.48 -17.35 -6.68
CA PRO A 169 0.16 -18.06 -5.59
C PRO A 169 -0.61 -17.88 -4.29
N ILE A 170 -0.75 -18.97 -3.54
CA ILE A 170 -1.31 -18.98 -2.19
C ILE A 170 -0.25 -19.54 -1.27
N VAL A 171 0.21 -18.73 -0.31
CA VAL A 171 1.19 -19.13 0.70
C VAL A 171 0.46 -19.36 2.01
N ARG A 172 0.61 -20.56 2.56
CA ARG A 172 0.02 -20.98 3.84
C ARG A 172 0.95 -20.60 4.99
N GLY A 173 0.41 -20.04 6.07
CA GLY A 173 1.25 -19.67 7.20
C GLY A 173 0.54 -19.17 8.43
N SER A 174 1.35 -18.84 9.44
CA SER A 174 0.91 -18.18 10.66
C SER A 174 1.79 -16.96 10.91
N ALA A 175 1.28 -15.78 10.55
CA ALA A 175 1.98 -14.52 10.81
C ALA A 175 2.24 -14.32 12.31
N LEU A 176 1.33 -14.78 13.18
CA LEU A 176 1.46 -14.66 14.62
C LEU A 176 2.63 -15.51 15.14
N LYS A 177 2.73 -16.79 14.73
CA LYS A 177 3.86 -17.64 15.16
C LYS A 177 5.20 -17.11 14.68
N ALA A 178 5.27 -16.58 13.46
CA ALA A 178 6.48 -15.90 12.97
C ALA A 178 6.82 -14.67 13.83
N LEU A 179 5.82 -13.83 14.14
CA LEU A 179 6.01 -12.62 14.93
C LEU A 179 6.40 -12.90 16.39
N GLU A 180 5.82 -13.93 17.01
CA GLU A 180 6.07 -14.30 18.41
C GLU A 180 7.27 -15.22 18.60
N SER A 181 7.78 -15.85 17.53
CA SER A 181 8.93 -16.74 17.61
C SER A 181 10.12 -16.07 18.30
N THR A 182 10.68 -16.75 19.30
CA THR A 182 11.87 -16.30 20.04
C THR A 182 13.17 -16.74 19.37
N SER A 183 13.07 -17.51 18.28
CA SER A 183 14.23 -17.90 17.49
C SER A 183 14.90 -16.68 16.86
N THR A 184 16.22 -16.72 16.76
CA THR A 184 17.02 -15.72 16.03
C THR A 184 17.60 -16.31 14.74
N ASP A 185 17.35 -17.60 14.46
CA ASP A 185 17.73 -18.24 13.22
C ASP A 185 16.68 -17.92 12.14
N PRO A 186 17.03 -17.21 11.05
CA PRO A 186 16.11 -16.94 9.95
C PRO A 186 15.61 -18.21 9.25
N ASN A 187 16.27 -19.37 9.43
CA ASN A 187 15.83 -20.65 8.88
C ASN A 187 14.93 -21.46 9.84
N ALA A 188 14.52 -20.87 10.96
CA ALA A 188 13.61 -21.54 11.88
C ALA A 188 12.25 -21.80 11.19
N PRO A 189 11.59 -22.94 11.47
CA PRO A 189 10.35 -23.34 10.79
C PRO A 189 9.22 -22.30 10.86
N GLU A 190 9.18 -21.49 11.92
CA GLU A 190 8.19 -20.43 12.11
C GLU A 190 8.30 -19.32 11.06
N TYR A 191 9.50 -19.08 10.51
CA TYR A 191 9.75 -18.04 9.51
C TYR A 191 9.58 -18.52 8.07
N GLU A 192 9.47 -19.84 7.84
CA GLU A 192 9.42 -20.39 6.49
C GLU A 192 8.26 -19.82 5.66
N CYS A 193 7.10 -19.61 6.28
CA CYS A 193 5.97 -19.00 5.58
C CYS A 193 6.20 -17.53 5.16
N ILE A 194 6.99 -16.77 5.92
CA ILE A 194 7.34 -15.38 5.57
C ILE A 194 8.40 -15.37 4.48
N LYS A 195 9.40 -16.26 4.58
CA LYS A 195 10.42 -16.47 3.56
C LYS A 195 9.81 -16.85 2.22
N GLU A 196 8.90 -17.83 2.22
CA GLU A 196 8.20 -18.27 1.02
C GLU A 196 7.30 -17.18 0.45
N LEU A 197 6.57 -16.45 1.31
CA LEU A 197 5.77 -15.31 0.87
C LEU A 197 6.63 -14.27 0.14
N MET A 198 7.78 -13.89 0.71
CA MET A 198 8.65 -12.89 0.09
C MET A 198 9.29 -13.39 -1.21
N ARG A 199 9.66 -14.67 -1.29
CA ARG A 199 10.13 -15.31 -2.54
C ARG A 199 9.06 -15.25 -3.62
N VAL A 200 7.83 -15.63 -3.27
CA VAL A 200 6.68 -15.60 -4.18
C VAL A 200 6.36 -14.17 -4.64
N VAL A 201 6.43 -13.20 -3.74
CA VAL A 201 6.23 -11.77 -4.07
C VAL A 201 7.32 -11.28 -5.04
N ASP A 202 8.59 -11.65 -4.82
CA ASP A 202 9.71 -11.34 -5.71
C ASP A 202 9.52 -11.95 -7.12
N GLU A 203 8.99 -13.18 -7.21
CA GLU A 203 8.87 -13.90 -8.49
C GLU A 203 7.59 -13.56 -9.25
N TYR A 204 6.46 -13.43 -8.54
CA TYR A 204 5.14 -13.33 -9.16
C TYR A 204 4.71 -11.89 -9.47
N ILE A 205 5.01 -10.93 -8.60
CA ILE A 205 4.63 -9.53 -8.84
C ILE A 205 5.61 -8.95 -9.86
N PRO A 206 5.14 -8.52 -11.05
CA PRO A 206 6.03 -8.01 -12.09
C PRO A 206 6.59 -6.65 -11.67
N GLN A 207 7.81 -6.35 -12.14
CA GLN A 207 8.31 -4.99 -12.03
C GLN A 207 7.50 -4.07 -12.97
N PRO A 208 6.85 -3.02 -12.44
CA PRO A 208 6.05 -2.13 -13.26
C PRO A 208 6.92 -1.28 -14.18
N VAL A 209 6.44 -1.02 -15.39
CA VAL A 209 7.05 -0.04 -16.29
C VAL A 209 6.75 1.35 -15.76
N ARG A 210 7.79 2.09 -15.39
CA ARG A 210 7.66 3.44 -14.83
C ARG A 210 7.68 4.48 -15.94
N GLU A 211 6.75 5.43 -15.90
CA GLU A 211 6.65 6.51 -16.91
C GLU A 211 7.57 7.70 -16.58
N THR A 212 8.86 7.42 -16.50
CA THR A 212 9.89 8.37 -16.02
C THR A 212 10.15 9.56 -16.95
N GLU A 213 9.87 9.41 -18.25
CA GLU A 213 10.09 10.45 -19.25
C GLU A 213 8.91 11.43 -19.38
N LYS A 214 7.80 11.19 -18.69
CA LYS A 214 6.64 12.08 -18.70
C LYS A 214 6.83 13.28 -17.75
N PRO A 215 6.06 14.36 -17.92
CA PRO A 215 6.03 15.45 -16.94
C PRO A 215 5.71 14.95 -15.53
N PHE A 216 6.49 15.41 -14.55
CA PHE A 216 6.32 15.05 -13.14
C PHE A 216 4.87 15.20 -12.67
N MET A 217 4.37 14.19 -11.97
CA MET A 217 3.08 14.22 -11.29
C MET A 217 3.13 13.31 -10.07
N MET A 218 2.71 13.85 -8.92
CA MET A 218 2.60 13.13 -7.65
C MET A 218 1.31 13.57 -6.94
N PRO A 219 0.32 12.68 -6.81
CA PRO A 219 -0.85 12.91 -5.96
C PRO A 219 -0.45 13.13 -4.50
N VAL A 220 -1.09 14.08 -3.83
CA VAL A 220 -0.89 14.36 -2.41
C VAL A 220 -1.76 13.42 -1.58
N GLU A 221 -1.11 12.58 -0.77
CA GLU A 221 -1.73 11.67 0.17
C GLU A 221 -1.87 12.30 1.55
N ASP A 222 -0.79 12.88 2.08
CA ASP A 222 -0.80 13.53 3.40
C ASP A 222 0.15 14.74 3.44
N VAL A 223 -0.10 15.63 4.40
CA VAL A 223 0.56 16.93 4.54
C VAL A 223 1.03 17.14 5.98
N PHE A 224 2.34 17.25 6.14
CA PHE A 224 3.00 17.48 7.42
C PHE A 224 3.60 18.88 7.47
N SER A 225 3.56 19.50 8.65
CA SER A 225 4.31 20.73 8.91
C SER A 225 5.51 20.40 9.78
N ILE A 226 6.72 20.63 9.26
CA ILE A 226 7.96 20.43 10.01
C ILE A 226 8.43 21.79 10.53
N LYS A 227 8.42 21.94 11.86
CA LYS A 227 8.87 23.16 12.53
C LYS A 227 10.28 23.55 12.06
N GLY A 228 10.40 24.74 11.49
CA GLY A 228 11.67 25.30 10.99
C GLY A 228 12.13 24.79 9.62
N ARG A 229 11.40 23.87 8.96
CA ARG A 229 11.69 23.46 7.57
C ARG A 229 10.60 23.89 6.59
N GLY A 230 9.33 23.77 6.96
CA GLY A 230 8.19 24.09 6.10
C GLY A 230 7.21 22.93 5.95
N THR A 231 6.41 22.98 4.89
CA THR A 231 5.35 21.99 4.61
C THR A 231 5.91 20.86 3.74
N VAL A 232 5.75 19.63 4.21
CA VAL A 232 6.10 18.41 3.49
C VAL A 232 4.81 17.75 3.00
N VAL A 233 4.72 17.52 1.71
CA VAL A 233 3.63 16.75 1.11
C VAL A 233 4.15 15.36 0.77
N THR A 234 3.34 14.35 1.02
CA THR A 234 3.70 12.95 0.80
C THR A 234 2.84 12.32 -0.27
N GLY A 235 3.41 11.35 -0.99
CA GLY A 235 2.67 10.52 -1.93
C GLY A 235 3.61 9.71 -2.82
N ARG A 236 3.00 8.77 -3.56
CA ARG A 236 3.68 8.02 -4.61
C ARG A 236 3.79 8.86 -5.87
N VAL A 237 4.98 8.96 -6.46
CA VAL A 237 5.15 9.60 -7.77
C VAL A 237 4.47 8.74 -8.83
N ASP A 238 3.50 9.30 -9.53
CA ASP A 238 2.77 8.61 -10.60
C ASP A 238 3.64 8.50 -11.85
N ARG A 239 4.26 9.62 -12.26
CA ARG A 239 5.08 9.71 -13.47
C ARG A 239 6.14 10.82 -13.37
N GLY A 240 7.14 10.72 -14.22
CA GLY A 240 8.22 11.68 -14.33
C GLY A 240 9.30 11.59 -13.24
N HIS A 241 10.09 12.65 -13.15
CA HIS A 241 11.14 12.83 -12.15
C HIS A 241 11.06 14.21 -11.51
N ILE A 242 11.57 14.33 -10.29
CA ILE A 242 11.70 15.59 -9.57
C ILE A 242 13.05 15.69 -8.89
N LYS A 243 13.67 16.87 -8.96
CA LYS A 243 14.93 17.19 -8.30
C LYS A 243 14.76 18.34 -7.34
N ILE A 244 15.66 18.40 -6.35
CA ILE A 244 15.77 19.58 -5.49
C ILE A 244 16.09 20.79 -6.38
N GLY A 245 15.26 21.83 -6.27
CA GLY A 245 15.34 23.05 -7.07
C GLY A 245 14.32 23.13 -8.21
N ASP A 246 13.63 22.03 -8.54
CA ASP A 246 12.65 22.04 -9.62
C ASP A 246 11.42 22.90 -9.26
N PRO A 247 10.94 23.72 -10.21
CA PRO A 247 9.67 24.42 -10.06
C PRO A 247 8.51 23.41 -10.16
N VAL A 248 7.51 23.58 -9.30
CA VAL A 248 6.32 22.73 -9.26
C VAL A 248 5.06 23.57 -9.14
N GLU A 249 3.93 22.95 -9.46
CA GLU A 249 2.60 23.52 -9.35
C GLU A 249 1.69 22.58 -8.56
N ILE A 250 0.99 23.13 -7.56
CA ILE A 250 -0.01 22.40 -6.79
C ILE A 250 -1.37 22.66 -7.45
N VAL A 251 -2.00 21.59 -7.92
CA VAL A 251 -3.19 21.63 -8.79
C VAL A 251 -4.35 20.85 -8.14
N GLY A 252 -5.56 21.39 -8.26
CA GLY A 252 -6.80 20.73 -7.84
C GLY A 252 -7.40 21.33 -6.56
N LEU A 253 -8.70 21.10 -6.35
CA LEU A 253 -9.52 21.50 -5.19
C LEU A 253 -9.58 23.00 -4.84
N GLN A 254 -8.77 23.84 -5.50
CA GLN A 254 -8.78 25.31 -5.44
C GLN A 254 -9.03 25.91 -6.83
N GLU A 255 -9.55 27.15 -6.87
CA GLU A 255 -9.80 27.86 -8.13
C GLU A 255 -8.52 28.14 -8.94
N LYS A 256 -7.40 28.36 -8.25
CA LYS A 256 -6.11 28.66 -8.85
C LYS A 256 -5.06 27.71 -8.32
N SER A 257 -4.26 27.18 -9.23
CA SER A 257 -3.04 26.46 -8.89
C SER A 257 -2.05 27.38 -8.18
N LYS A 258 -1.21 26.80 -7.32
CA LYS A 258 -0.15 27.52 -6.61
C LYS A 258 1.23 27.06 -7.09
N ALA A 259 2.07 28.02 -7.46
CA ALA A 259 3.46 27.75 -7.81
C ALA A 259 4.32 27.56 -6.56
N SER A 260 5.27 26.64 -6.62
CA SER A 260 6.27 26.42 -5.58
C SER A 260 7.57 25.91 -6.19
N VAL A 261 8.54 25.60 -5.33
CA VAL A 261 9.83 24.98 -5.68
C VAL A 261 10.06 23.83 -4.72
N CYS A 262 10.44 22.67 -5.25
CA CYS A 262 10.88 21.55 -4.43
C CYS A 262 12.22 21.87 -3.78
N THR A 263 12.28 21.87 -2.45
CA THR A 263 13.51 22.19 -1.69
C THR A 263 14.09 21.00 -0.95
N GLY A 264 13.42 19.85 -1.01
CA GLY A 264 13.90 18.61 -0.42
C GLY A 264 13.07 17.43 -0.92
N VAL A 265 13.76 16.31 -1.13
CA VAL A 265 13.16 15.02 -1.49
C VAL A 265 13.62 14.02 -0.45
N GLU A 266 12.67 13.35 0.19
CA GLU A 266 12.95 12.32 1.19
C GLU A 266 12.11 11.07 0.94
N MET A 267 12.62 9.89 1.29
CA MET A 267 11.90 8.62 1.29
C MET A 267 12.27 7.88 2.57
N PHE A 268 11.28 7.47 3.37
CA PHE A 268 11.50 6.79 4.66
C PHE A 268 12.54 7.49 5.56
N HIS A 269 12.46 8.82 5.68
CA HIS A 269 13.40 9.67 6.43
C HIS A 269 14.86 9.70 5.92
N LYS A 270 15.13 9.10 4.76
CA LYS A 270 16.41 9.16 4.04
C LYS A 270 16.34 10.23 2.97
N LEU A 271 17.45 10.94 2.75
CA LEU A 271 17.54 12.01 1.75
C LEU A 271 17.75 11.43 0.34
N LEU A 272 17.11 12.05 -0.66
CA LEU A 272 17.35 11.79 -2.07
C LEU A 272 17.75 13.09 -2.79
N ASP A 273 18.62 12.94 -3.79
CA ASP A 273 18.95 14.05 -4.70
C ASP A 273 17.84 14.22 -5.77
N GLU A 274 17.21 13.12 -6.16
CA GLU A 274 16.12 13.05 -7.13
C GLU A 274 15.12 11.97 -6.75
N GLY A 275 13.85 12.22 -7.08
CA GLY A 275 12.75 11.26 -7.00
C GLY A 275 12.25 10.89 -8.40
N GLN A 276 11.72 9.68 -8.55
CA GLN A 276 11.21 9.17 -9.82
C GLN A 276 9.87 8.46 -9.65
N ALA A 277 9.18 8.26 -10.78
CA ALA A 277 7.96 7.47 -10.85
C ALA A 277 8.07 6.13 -10.10
N GLY A 278 7.12 5.90 -9.19
CA GLY A 278 7.08 4.74 -8.31
C GLY A 278 7.61 4.96 -6.90
N ASP A 279 8.35 6.02 -6.61
CA ASP A 279 8.83 6.28 -5.24
C ASP A 279 7.73 6.82 -4.33
N ASN A 280 7.72 6.42 -3.06
CA ASN A 280 6.96 7.12 -2.01
C ASN A 280 7.81 8.22 -1.40
N LEU A 281 7.52 9.46 -1.78
CA LEU A 281 8.33 10.61 -1.41
C LEU A 281 7.62 11.51 -0.42
N GLY A 282 8.40 12.15 0.44
CA GLY A 282 8.09 13.41 1.08
C GLY A 282 8.80 14.55 0.35
N LEU A 283 8.02 15.48 -0.22
CA LEU A 283 8.53 16.67 -0.88
C LEU A 283 8.38 17.88 0.04
N LEU A 284 9.49 18.54 0.35
CA LEU A 284 9.48 19.84 1.01
C LEU A 284 9.21 20.93 -0.02
N LEU A 285 8.15 21.72 0.19
CA LEU A 285 7.74 22.76 -0.75
C LEU A 285 7.99 24.15 -0.17
N ARG A 286 8.62 25.03 -0.98
CA ARG A 286 8.95 26.40 -0.57
C ARG A 286 7.71 27.28 -0.56
N GLY A 287 7.52 28.00 0.55
CA GLY A 287 6.49 29.04 0.65
C GLY A 287 5.05 28.53 0.63
N ILE A 288 4.87 27.24 0.93
CA ILE A 288 3.56 26.60 1.03
C ILE A 288 3.27 26.35 2.52
N GLU A 289 2.12 26.80 2.99
CA GLU A 289 1.62 26.50 4.32
C GLU A 289 0.76 25.22 4.30
N ARG A 290 0.54 24.62 5.48
CA ARG A 290 -0.31 23.43 5.59
C ARG A 290 -1.75 23.67 5.10
N THR A 291 -2.25 24.90 5.21
CA THR A 291 -3.58 25.30 4.74
C THR A 291 -3.65 25.52 3.24
N ASP A 292 -2.51 25.59 2.55
CA ASP A 292 -2.47 25.81 1.11
C ASP A 292 -2.64 24.54 0.30
N VAL A 293 -2.39 23.37 0.91
CA VAL A 293 -2.37 22.07 0.26
C VAL A 293 -3.11 21.04 1.11
N GLU A 294 -3.91 20.20 0.46
CA GLU A 294 -4.66 19.13 1.12
C GLU A 294 -4.62 17.84 0.30
N ARG A 295 -4.99 16.74 0.94
CA ARG A 295 -5.11 15.42 0.31
C ARG A 295 -6.06 15.48 -0.89
N GLY A 296 -5.65 14.85 -1.99
CA GLY A 296 -6.39 14.84 -3.26
C GLY A 296 -5.98 15.93 -4.24
N MET A 297 -5.16 16.90 -3.82
CA MET A 297 -4.41 17.76 -4.76
C MET A 297 -3.27 16.97 -5.42
N VAL A 298 -2.65 17.58 -6.43
CA VAL A 298 -1.53 16.98 -7.17
C VAL A 298 -0.38 17.99 -7.25
N VAL A 299 0.84 17.54 -6.93
CA VAL A 299 2.06 18.28 -7.26
C VAL A 299 2.51 17.86 -8.65
N ALA A 300 2.60 18.79 -9.58
CA ALA A 300 2.92 18.51 -10.97
C ALA A 300 3.97 19.47 -11.53
N LYS A 301 4.58 19.08 -12.66
CA LYS A 301 5.36 20.01 -13.48
C LYS A 301 4.45 21.18 -13.91
N PRO A 302 4.89 22.45 -13.82
CA PRO A 302 4.05 23.59 -14.13
C PRO A 302 3.44 23.51 -15.53
N GLY A 303 2.13 23.74 -15.62
CA GLY A 303 1.36 23.71 -16.88
C GLY A 303 1.19 22.34 -17.53
N SER A 304 1.61 21.24 -16.86
CA SER A 304 1.50 19.89 -17.43
C SER A 304 0.13 19.25 -17.28
N ILE A 305 -0.71 19.75 -16.36
CA ILE A 305 -2.07 19.29 -16.12
C ILE A 305 -2.99 20.47 -15.86
N THR A 306 -4.28 20.32 -16.19
CA THR A 306 -5.34 21.29 -15.90
C THR A 306 -6.49 20.59 -15.16
N PRO A 307 -7.01 21.17 -14.07
CA PRO A 307 -8.14 20.58 -13.35
C PRO A 307 -9.43 20.75 -14.16
N HIS A 308 -10.32 19.77 -14.10
CA HIS A 308 -11.61 19.76 -14.80
C HIS A 308 -12.76 19.44 -13.83
N THR A 309 -13.95 20.01 -14.09
CA THR A 309 -15.15 19.82 -13.24
C THR A 309 -16.30 19.09 -13.94
N LYS A 310 -16.19 18.85 -15.25
CA LYS A 310 -17.19 18.15 -16.06
C LYS A 310 -16.50 17.10 -16.92
N PHE A 311 -17.02 15.88 -16.89
CA PHE A 311 -16.50 14.75 -17.64
C PHE A 311 -17.63 13.76 -17.94
N MET A 312 -17.38 12.87 -18.91
CA MET A 312 -18.22 11.70 -19.19
C MET A 312 -17.54 10.48 -18.56
N ALA A 313 -18.31 9.59 -17.96
CA ALA A 313 -17.78 8.38 -17.35
C ALA A 313 -18.64 7.16 -17.68
N GLN A 314 -18.00 6.00 -17.75
CA GLN A 314 -18.67 4.71 -17.72
C GLN A 314 -18.73 4.26 -16.26
N VAL A 315 -19.94 3.98 -15.76
CA VAL A 315 -20.15 3.64 -14.35
C VAL A 315 -20.84 2.28 -14.27
N TYR A 316 -20.25 1.36 -13.50
CA TYR A 316 -20.90 0.12 -13.09
C TYR A 316 -21.56 0.31 -11.73
N ILE A 317 -22.86 0.01 -11.65
CA ILE A 317 -23.61 0.10 -10.39
C ILE A 317 -23.66 -1.28 -9.75
N LEU A 318 -22.98 -1.42 -8.61
CA LEU A 318 -22.94 -2.66 -7.84
C LEU A 318 -24.34 -3.12 -7.46
N LYS A 319 -24.57 -4.43 -7.58
CA LYS A 319 -25.78 -5.11 -7.10
C LYS A 319 -25.81 -5.15 -5.57
N ARG A 320 -26.97 -5.48 -5.01
CA ARG A 320 -27.16 -5.62 -3.55
C ARG A 320 -26.22 -6.68 -2.96
N GLU A 321 -26.07 -7.78 -3.68
CA GLU A 321 -25.27 -8.94 -3.27
C GLU A 321 -23.76 -8.62 -3.24
N GLU A 322 -23.35 -7.61 -4.02
CA GLU A 322 -21.98 -7.08 -4.09
C GLU A 322 -21.75 -5.94 -3.08
N GLY A 323 -22.69 -5.69 -2.15
CA GLY A 323 -22.62 -4.59 -1.18
C GLY A 323 -23.11 -3.23 -1.71
N GLY A 324 -23.70 -3.21 -2.91
CA GLY A 324 -24.23 -2.02 -3.56
C GLY A 324 -25.55 -1.50 -2.96
N ARG A 325 -26.18 -0.55 -3.66
CA ARG A 325 -27.40 0.13 -3.19
C ARG A 325 -28.61 -0.79 -3.28
N HIS A 326 -29.49 -0.70 -2.28
CA HIS A 326 -30.79 -1.39 -2.29
C HIS A 326 -31.86 -0.68 -3.12
N LYS A 327 -31.73 0.64 -3.31
CA LYS A 327 -32.72 1.46 -3.99
C LYS A 327 -32.11 2.12 -5.23
N PRO A 328 -32.87 2.23 -6.33
CA PRO A 328 -32.44 2.99 -7.50
C PRO A 328 -32.18 4.46 -7.13
N PHE A 329 -31.40 5.13 -7.95
CA PHE A 329 -31.16 6.56 -7.87
C PHE A 329 -31.45 7.20 -9.24
N PHE A 330 -31.73 8.50 -9.23
CA PHE A 330 -32.04 9.29 -10.41
C PHE A 330 -30.97 10.36 -10.58
N SER A 331 -30.96 11.00 -11.74
CA SER A 331 -30.11 12.17 -11.97
C SER A 331 -30.39 13.23 -10.90
N GLY A 332 -29.33 13.65 -10.20
CA GLY A 332 -29.35 14.74 -9.22
C GLY A 332 -29.01 16.08 -9.85
#